data_AF-W1X7I6-F1
#
_entry.id   AF-W1X7I6-F1
#
_cell.length_a   1.000
_cell.length_b   1.000
_cell.length_c   1.000
_cell.angle_alpha   90.00
_cell.angle_beta   90.00
_cell.angle_gamma   90.00
#
_symmetry.space_group_name_H-M   'P 1'
#
loop_
_entity.id
_entity.type
_entity.pdbx_description
1 polymer ?
#
loop_
_entity_poly.entity_id
_entity_poly.type
_entity_poly.pdbx_seq_one_letter_code
_entity_poly.pdbx_strand_id
1 'polypeptide(L)'
;IYIYPDASGDSRKSSNASTTDIAQLKQAGFNVVVNSSNPPVKDRVNSMNAMFCNANGERRYKVNVKRCPVYAESLEQQVWDDKGEPDKKSGNDHPNDAGGYFIVKQFPIVKPTGRVTSLRI
;
A
#
# COMPACT_ATOMS: atom_id res chain seq x y z
N ILE A 1 15.45 10.36 0.62
CA ILE A 1 14.62 9.23 1.13
C ILE A 1 13.20 9.44 0.60
N TYR A 2 12.58 8.39 0.05
CA TYR A 2 11.19 8.45 -0.44
C TYR A 2 10.24 7.86 0.62
N ILE A 3 9.13 8.55 0.88
CA ILE A 3 8.11 8.14 1.85
C ILE A 3 6.78 7.98 1.11
N TYR A 4 6.07 6.89 1.39
CA TYR A 4 4.80 6.52 0.77
C TYR A 4 3.72 6.51 1.84
N PRO A 5 3.24 7.69 2.31
CA PRO A 5 2.31 7.76 3.42
C PRO A 5 0.88 7.42 2.98
N ASP A 6 0.04 7.15 3.98
CA ASP A 6 -1.42 7.17 3.84
C ASP A 6 -1.91 8.57 3.42
N ALA A 7 -2.73 8.64 2.36
CA ALA A 7 -3.33 9.88 1.90
C ALA A 7 -4.21 10.56 2.96
N SER A 8 -4.76 9.81 3.92
CA SER A 8 -5.56 10.38 5.01
C SER A 8 -4.76 11.32 5.93
N GLY A 9 -3.43 11.21 5.91
CA GLY A 9 -2.49 12.08 6.65
C GLY A 9 -2.45 13.53 6.16
N ASP A 10 -3.18 13.89 5.09
CA ASP A 10 -3.39 15.28 4.67
C ASP A 10 -4.52 15.97 5.45
N SER A 11 -5.26 15.24 6.29
CA SER A 11 -6.28 15.81 7.15
C SER A 11 -5.64 16.50 8.36
N ARG A 12 -6.11 17.71 8.70
CA ARG A 12 -5.71 18.37 9.95
C ARG A 12 -6.20 17.54 11.14
N LYS A 13 -5.29 17.06 11.99
CA LYS A 13 -5.65 16.39 13.25
C LYS A 13 -5.67 17.40 14.39
N SER A 14 -6.53 17.16 15.38
CA SER A 14 -6.73 18.02 16.56
C SER A 14 -5.51 18.12 17.48
N SER A 15 -4.52 17.25 17.33
CA SER A 15 -3.31 17.20 18.16
C SER A 15 -2.19 18.15 17.72
N ASN A 16 -2.25 18.74 16.52
CA ASN A 16 -1.38 19.81 16.04
C ASN A 16 -2.17 20.69 15.05
N ALA A 17 -2.84 21.72 15.59
CA ALA A 17 -3.92 22.45 14.91
C ALA A 17 -3.57 23.17 13.59
N SER A 18 -2.31 23.15 13.12
CA SER A 18 -1.89 23.94 11.96
C SER A 18 -1.17 23.16 10.84
N THR A 19 -0.69 21.93 11.08
CA THR A 19 0.17 21.22 10.10
C THR A 19 -0.20 19.75 10.00
N THR A 20 -0.31 19.24 8.77
CA THR A 20 -0.67 17.84 8.46
C THR A 20 0.56 16.93 8.54
N ASP A 21 0.38 15.63 8.75
CA ASP A 21 1.48 14.66 8.83
C ASP A 21 2.31 14.67 7.52
N ILE A 22 1.62 14.79 6.38
CA ILE A 22 2.26 14.91 5.06
C ILE A 22 3.09 16.20 4.95
N ALA A 23 2.58 17.33 5.46
CA ALA A 23 3.32 18.58 5.44
C ALA A 23 4.57 18.51 6.33
N GLN A 24 4.49 17.86 7.50
CA GLN A 24 5.65 17.65 8.37
C GLN A 24 6.74 16.80 7.67
N LEU A 25 6.35 15.73 6.97
CA LEU A 25 7.29 14.90 6.21
C LEU A 25 7.99 15.70 5.10
N LYS A 26 7.26 16.57 4.39
CA LYS A 26 7.84 17.44 3.36
C LYS A 26 8.78 18.48 3.97
N GLN A 27 8.39 19.10 5.09
CA GLN A 27 9.21 20.08 5.81
C GLN A 27 10.51 19.46 6.34
N ALA A 28 10.48 18.19 6.73
CA ALA A 28 11.66 17.42 7.13
C ALA A 28 12.60 17.05 5.96
N GLY A 29 12.29 17.45 4.72
CA GLY A 29 13.13 17.23 3.54
C GLY A 29 12.96 15.86 2.88
N PHE A 30 11.88 15.13 3.18
CA PHE A 30 11.61 13.85 2.52
C PHE A 30 10.91 14.02 1.16
N ASN A 31 11.20 13.10 0.23
CA ASN A 31 10.45 13.00 -1.02
C ASN A 31 9.15 12.24 -0.75
N VAL A 32 8.04 12.95 -0.59
CA VAL A 32 6.75 12.36 -0.25
C VAL A 32 5.96 11.99 -1.50
N VAL A 33 5.68 10.69 -1.67
CA VAL A 33 4.96 10.12 -2.83
C VAL A 33 3.56 9.68 -2.40
N VAL A 34 2.61 10.59 -2.46
CA VAL A 34 1.22 10.39 -2.02
C VAL A 34 0.24 10.85 -3.10
N ASN A 35 -0.87 10.12 -3.27
CA ASN A 35 -1.94 10.50 -4.18
C ASN A 35 -2.98 11.32 -3.42
N SER A 36 -3.93 11.94 -4.12
CA SER A 36 -5.07 12.62 -3.48
C SER A 36 -5.94 11.68 -2.63
N SER A 37 -5.94 10.40 -2.95
CA SER A 37 -6.65 9.35 -2.21
C SER A 37 -5.89 8.03 -2.26
N ASN A 38 -6.17 7.16 -1.28
CA ASN A 38 -5.64 5.80 -1.30
C ASN A 38 -6.33 4.98 -2.40
N PRO A 39 -5.61 4.06 -3.06
CA PRO A 39 -6.23 3.09 -3.95
C PRO A 39 -7.18 2.16 -3.18
N PRO A 40 -8.11 1.49 -3.88
CA PRO A 40 -8.97 0.48 -3.28
C PRO A 40 -8.17 -0.59 -2.54
N VAL A 41 -8.66 -1.02 -1.37
CA VAL A 41 -7.97 -1.97 -0.49
C VAL A 41 -7.64 -3.27 -1.22
N LYS A 42 -8.59 -3.80 -1.99
CA LYS A 42 -8.40 -5.04 -2.76
C LYS A 42 -7.32 -4.91 -3.84
N ASP A 43 -7.21 -3.77 -4.51
CA ASP A 43 -6.15 -3.55 -5.50
C ASP A 43 -4.76 -3.53 -4.84
N ARG A 44 -4.67 -2.90 -3.67
CA ARG A 44 -3.44 -2.88 -2.85
C ARG A 44 -3.06 -4.28 -2.40
N VAL A 45 -4.01 -5.04 -1.82
CA VAL A 45 -3.77 -6.41 -1.34
C VAL A 45 -3.41 -7.35 -2.50
N ASN A 46 -4.08 -7.23 -3.65
CA ASN A 46 -3.75 -8.03 -4.83
C ASN A 46 -2.35 -7.71 -5.36
N SER A 47 -1.97 -6.43 -5.39
CA SER A 47 -0.61 -6.01 -5.79
C SER A 47 0.45 -6.56 -4.84
N MET A 48 0.18 -6.56 -3.53
CA MET A 48 1.02 -7.19 -2.50
C MET A 48 1.17 -8.70 -2.74
N ASN A 49 0.06 -9.42 -2.90
CA ASN A 49 0.06 -10.85 -3.13
C ASN A 49 0.84 -11.23 -4.40
N ALA A 50 0.65 -10.48 -5.50
CA ALA A 50 1.39 -10.69 -6.74
C ALA A 50 2.91 -10.44 -6.60
N MET A 51 3.32 -9.59 -5.65
CA MET A 51 4.75 -9.38 -5.36
C MET A 51 5.32 -10.49 -4.45
N PHE A 52 4.52 -11.02 -3.51
CA PHE A 52 4.92 -12.15 -2.68
C PHE A 52 5.03 -13.46 -3.46
N CYS A 53 4.05 -13.72 -4.33
CA CYS A 53 4.03 -14.83 -5.26
C CYS A 53 2.96 -14.57 -6.34
N ASN A 54 3.36 -14.33 -7.58
CA ASN A 54 2.39 -14.23 -8.68
C ASN A 54 1.96 -15.62 -9.20
N ALA A 55 1.03 -15.62 -10.17
CA ALA A 55 0.52 -16.83 -10.81
C ALA A 55 1.59 -17.64 -11.58
N ASN A 56 2.73 -17.03 -11.91
CA ASN A 56 3.87 -17.70 -12.53
C ASN A 56 4.84 -18.30 -11.48
N GLY A 57 4.52 -18.21 -10.18
CA GLY A 57 5.38 -18.68 -9.09
C GLY A 57 6.54 -17.74 -8.73
N GLU A 58 6.57 -16.53 -9.29
CA GLU A 58 7.67 -15.58 -9.06
C GLU A 58 7.49 -14.84 -7.73
N ARG A 59 8.57 -14.80 -6.93
CA ARG A 59 8.62 -14.14 -5.61
C ARG A 59 9.55 -12.94 -5.66
N ARG A 60 8.98 -11.75 -5.78
CA ARG A 60 9.72 -10.49 -6.00
C ARG A 60 9.83 -9.61 -4.76
N TYR A 61 9.01 -9.86 -3.75
CA TYR A 61 9.06 -9.17 -2.46
C TYR A 61 9.32 -10.17 -1.33
N LYS A 62 10.38 -9.93 -0.56
CA LYS A 62 10.86 -10.80 0.52
C LYS A 62 10.94 -10.00 1.81
N VAL A 63 10.52 -10.61 2.92
CA VAL A 63 10.53 -9.99 4.25
C VAL A 63 11.64 -10.61 5.08
N ASN A 64 12.44 -9.77 5.74
CA ASN A 64 13.45 -10.24 6.69
C ASN A 64 12.82 -10.34 8.09
N VAL A 65 12.41 -11.54 8.48
CA VAL A 65 11.72 -11.80 9.77
C VAL A 65 12.54 -11.38 10.99
N LYS A 66 13.88 -11.41 10.92
CA LYS A 66 14.76 -10.98 12.02
C LYS A 66 14.82 -9.47 12.18
N ARG A 67 14.76 -8.73 11.07
CA ARG A 67 14.87 -7.25 11.06
C ARG A 67 13.51 -6.56 11.06
N CYS A 68 12.46 -7.26 10.64
CA CYS A 68 11.10 -6.75 10.51
C CYS A 68 10.10 -7.67 11.23
N PRO A 69 10.30 -8.00 12.53
CA PRO A 69 9.48 -8.99 13.22
C PRO A 69 7.99 -8.58 13.28
N VAL A 70 7.70 -7.31 13.59
CA VAL A 70 6.33 -6.79 13.65
C VAL A 70 5.63 -6.87 12.29
N TYR A 71 6.36 -6.60 11.21
CA TYR A 71 5.79 -6.67 9.87
C TYR A 71 5.55 -8.12 9.43
N ALA A 72 6.47 -9.03 9.75
CA ALA A 72 6.28 -10.45 9.50
C ALA A 72 5.06 -10.98 10.27
N GLU A 73 4.95 -10.67 11.56
CA GLU A 73 3.82 -11.06 12.40
C GLU A 73 2.49 -10.52 11.86
N SER A 74 2.45 -9.23 11.47
CA SER A 74 1.25 -8.62 10.89
C SER A 74 0.83 -9.30 9.58
N LEU A 75 1.79 -9.64 8.72
CA LEU A 75 1.52 -10.37 7.47
C LEU A 75 1.01 -11.79 7.71
N GLU A 76 1.49 -12.46 8.76
CA GLU A 76 1.11 -13.83 9.11
C GLU A 76 -0.26 -13.90 9.80
N GLN A 77 -0.65 -12.86 10.54
CA GLN A 77 -1.83 -12.88 11.42
C GLN A 77 -3.02 -12.05 10.94
N GLN A 78 -2.88 -11.20 9.90
CA GLN A 78 -4.01 -10.39 9.45
C GLN A 78 -5.09 -11.24 8.78
N VAL A 79 -6.28 -11.26 9.39
CA VAL A 79 -7.47 -11.93 8.87
C VAL A 79 -8.38 -10.96 8.10
N TRP A 80 -9.36 -11.51 7.38
CA TRP A 80 -10.43 -10.74 6.74
C TRP A 80 -11.66 -10.69 7.64
N ASP A 81 -12.40 -9.59 7.58
CA ASP A 81 -13.68 -9.42 8.26
C ASP A 81 -14.87 -9.94 7.41
N ASP A 82 -16.06 -9.95 8.01
CA ASP A 82 -17.30 -10.42 7.36
C ASP A 82 -17.72 -9.55 6.15
N LYS A 83 -17.13 -8.37 5.98
CA LYS A 83 -17.41 -7.45 4.87
C LYS A 83 -16.43 -7.64 3.71
N GLY A 84 -15.47 -8.56 3.85
CA GLY A 84 -14.45 -8.81 2.85
C GLY A 84 -13.44 -7.66 2.77
N GLU A 85 -13.11 -7.05 3.90
CA GLU A 85 -11.99 -6.13 4.11
C GLU A 85 -11.00 -6.73 5.13
N PRO A 86 -9.71 -6.35 5.12
CA PRO A 86 -8.78 -6.78 6.16
C PRO A 86 -9.24 -6.27 7.54
N ASP A 87 -9.23 -7.15 8.54
CA ASP A 87 -9.65 -6.79 9.89
C ASP A 87 -8.75 -5.70 10.47
N LYS A 88 -9.39 -4.70 11.07
CA LYS A 88 -8.74 -3.56 11.75
C LYS A 88 -8.90 -3.61 13.26
N LYS A 89 -9.69 -4.54 13.80
CA LYS A 89 -9.99 -4.61 15.24
C LYS A 89 -8.84 -5.25 16.01
N SER A 90 -8.16 -6.21 15.40
CA SER A 90 -7.01 -6.90 15.98
C SER A 90 -5.70 -6.10 15.91
N GLY A 91 -5.67 -4.97 15.19
CA GLY A 91 -4.50 -4.06 15.13
C GLY A 91 -3.33 -4.55 14.28
N ASN A 92 -3.49 -5.68 13.57
CA ASN A 92 -2.47 -6.27 12.69
C ASN A 92 -2.46 -5.65 11.28
N ASP A 93 -3.19 -4.55 11.06
CA ASP A 93 -3.33 -3.92 9.75
C ASP A 93 -2.29 -2.85 9.44
N HIS A 94 -1.81 -2.11 10.45
CA HIS A 94 -1.01 -0.91 10.18
C HIS A 94 0.29 -1.19 9.42
N PRO A 95 1.10 -2.21 9.79
CA PRO A 95 2.31 -2.53 9.03
C PRO A 95 2.01 -3.03 7.61
N ASN A 96 0.91 -3.78 7.45
CA ASN A 96 0.47 -4.31 6.16
C ASN A 96 0.01 -3.20 5.23
N ASP A 97 -0.75 -2.24 5.75
CA ASP A 97 -1.19 -1.04 5.05
C ASP A 97 0.02 -0.20 4.59
N ALA A 98 0.99 0.03 5.49
CA ALA A 98 2.20 0.78 5.20
C ALA A 98 3.02 0.15 4.05
N GLY A 99 3.27 -1.16 4.11
CA GLY A 99 3.93 -1.88 3.02
C GLY A 99 3.11 -1.86 1.73
N GLY A 100 1.79 -1.98 1.86
CA GLY A 100 0.84 -1.93 0.75
C GLY A 100 0.86 -0.60 -0.02
N TYR A 101 0.98 0.55 0.66
CA TYR A 101 1.04 1.86 -0.01
C TYR A 101 2.24 2.00 -0.95
N PHE A 102 3.40 1.46 -0.54
CA PHE A 102 4.57 1.39 -1.41
C PHE A 102 4.33 0.45 -2.60
N ILE A 103 3.88 -0.79 -2.33
CA ILE A 103 3.74 -1.81 -3.36
C ILE A 103 2.72 -1.42 -4.42
N VAL A 104 1.55 -0.91 -4.05
CA VAL A 104 0.52 -0.52 -5.02
C VAL A 104 0.95 0.66 -5.89
N LYS A 105 1.84 1.53 -5.40
CA LYS A 105 2.35 2.68 -6.17
C LYS A 105 3.48 2.29 -7.12
N GLN A 106 4.34 1.35 -6.74
CA GLN A 106 5.50 0.94 -7.55
C GLN A 106 5.21 -0.26 -8.44
N PHE A 107 4.33 -1.16 -8.00
CA PHE A 107 4.02 -2.43 -8.66
C PHE A 107 2.50 -2.67 -8.74
N PRO A 108 1.70 -1.70 -9.25
CA PRO A 108 0.26 -1.91 -9.40
C PRO A 108 -0.03 -3.04 -10.38
N ILE A 109 -1.13 -3.76 -10.14
CA ILE A 109 -1.72 -4.61 -11.17
C ILE A 109 -2.45 -3.70 -12.16
N VAL A 110 -1.86 -3.53 -13.34
CA VAL A 110 -2.44 -2.73 -14.42
C VAL A 110 -3.16 -3.65 -15.39
N LYS A 111 -4.45 -3.39 -15.62
CA LYS A 111 -5.23 -4.11 -16.63
C LYS A 111 -4.64 -3.82 -18.01
N PRO A 112 -4.34 -4.84 -18.84
CA PRO A 112 -3.89 -4.62 -20.21
C PRO A 112 -4.94 -3.80 -20.98
N THR A 113 -4.51 -2.70 -21.60
CA THR A 113 -5.35 -1.92 -22.52
C THR A 113 -4.95 -2.27 -23.96
N GLY A 114 -5.87 -2.89 -24.70
CA GLY A 114 -5.71 -3.13 -26.13
C GLY A 114 -6.15 -1.91 -26.93
N ARG A 115 -5.40 -1.57 -27.98
CA ARG A 115 -5.81 -0.53 -28.94
C ARG A 115 -6.56 -1.20 -30.09
N VAL A 116 -7.88 -1.01 -30.15
CA VAL A 116 -8.67 -1.47 -31.29
C VAL A 116 -8.29 -0.62 -32.50
N THR A 117 -7.76 -1.26 -33.54
CA THR A 117 -7.49 -0.62 -34.83
C THR A 117 -8.35 -1.29 -35.89
N SER A 118 -8.88 -0.50 -36.82
CA SER A 118 -9.64 -1.03 -37.95
C SER A 118 -8.73 -1.95 -38.76
N LEU A 119 -9.18 -3.18 -38.98
CA LEU A 119 -8.51 -4.10 -39.89
C LEU A 119 -8.53 -3.46 -41.29
N ARG A 120 -7.36 -3.19 -41.87
CA ARG A 120 -7.26 -2.90 -43.30
C ARG A 120 -7.38 -4.24 -44.02
N ILE A 121 -8.55 -4.49 -44.58
CA ILE A 121 -8.78 -5.54 -45.59
C ILE A 121 -8.62 -4.88 -46.95
#